data_AF-A0A4R2TNN9-F1
#
_entry.id   AF-A0A4R2TNN9-F1
#
_cell.length_a   1.000
_cell.length_b   1.000
_cell.length_c   1.000
_cell.angle_alpha   90.00
_cell.angle_beta   90.00
_cell.angle_gamma   90.00
#
_symmetry.space_group_name_H-M   'P 1'
#
loop_
_entity.id
_entity.type
_entity.pdbx_description
1 polymer ?
#
loop_
_entity_poly.entity_id
_entity_poly.type
_entity_poly.pdbx_seq_one_letter_code
_entity_poly.pdbx_strand_id
1 'polypeptide(L)'
;MSQSALYQFRIDPKEKAESFAVLEELGINPAVAIRMFLRQVKINRAIPFNIQTENINQIQGFNSALMNMPKGDDILFEHIEQDARSENWDS
;
A
#
# COMPACT_ATOMS: atom_id res chain seq x y z
N MET A 1 5.35 -33.52 6.19
CA MET A 1 5.48 -32.78 4.91
C MET A 1 5.83 -31.34 5.23
N SER A 2 6.99 -30.83 4.79
CA SER A 2 7.30 -29.41 4.92
C SER A 2 6.46 -28.62 3.93
N GLN A 3 5.53 -27.80 4.43
CA GLN A 3 4.73 -26.91 3.59
C GLN A 3 5.64 -25.77 3.13
N SER A 4 6.02 -25.77 1.85
CA SER A 4 6.76 -24.68 1.22
C SER A 4 5.84 -23.96 0.25
N ALA A 5 5.75 -22.64 0.36
CA ALA A 5 4.98 -21.78 -0.54
C ALA A 5 5.92 -21.08 -1.53
N LEU A 6 5.54 -21.05 -2.80
CA LEU A 6 6.24 -20.29 -3.85
C LEU A 6 5.64 -18.89 -3.94
N TYR A 7 6.49 -17.87 -3.94
CA TYR A 7 6.09 -16.48 -4.13
C TYR A 7 6.78 -15.92 -5.38
N GLN A 8 6.00 -15.36 -6.30
CA GLN A 8 6.49 -14.75 -7.53
C GLN A 8 5.93 -13.34 -7.64
N PHE A 9 6.78 -12.37 -7.93
CA PHE A 9 6.39 -10.99 -8.18
C PHE A 9 7.16 -10.45 -9.38
N ARG A 10 6.59 -9.42 -10.01
CA ARG A 10 7.27 -8.67 -11.08
C ARG A 10 8.15 -7.61 -10.43
N ILE A 11 9.36 -7.48 -10.98
CA ILE A 11 10.35 -6.48 -10.59
C ILE A 11 10.93 -5.90 -11.87
N ASP A 12 11.27 -4.62 -11.86
CA ASP A 12 11.96 -4.01 -12.98
C ASP A 12 13.34 -4.68 -13.21
N PRO A 13 13.76 -4.97 -14.44
CA PRO A 13 15.02 -5.66 -14.70
C PRO A 13 16.25 -4.93 -14.17
N LYS A 14 16.23 -3.58 -14.20
CA LYS A 14 17.33 -2.76 -13.68
C LYS A 14 17.35 -2.79 -12.16
N GLU A 15 16.20 -2.59 -11.53
CA GLU A 15 16.05 -2.67 -10.06
C GLU A 15 16.50 -4.04 -9.53
N LYS A 16 16.14 -5.12 -10.24
CA LYS A 16 16.60 -6.47 -9.92
C LYS A 16 18.12 -6.59 -9.98
N ALA A 17 18.74 -6.13 -11.07
CA ALA A 17 20.19 -6.23 -11.24
C ALA A 17 20.94 -5.46 -10.14
N GLU A 18 20.53 -4.22 -9.88
CA GLU A 18 21.15 -3.35 -8.87
C GLU A 18 20.99 -3.95 -7.46
N SER A 19 19.77 -4.34 -7.08
CA SER A 19 19.51 -4.90 -5.75
C SER A 19 20.23 -6.23 -5.52
N PHE A 20 20.33 -7.08 -6.55
CA PHE A 20 20.96 -8.39 -6.41
C PHE A 20 22.47 -8.29 -6.34
N ALA A 21 23.09 -7.33 -7.05
CA ALA A 21 24.51 -7.04 -6.92
C ALA A 21 24.88 -6.63 -5.48
N VAL A 22 24.09 -5.74 -4.87
CA VAL A 22 24.30 -5.35 -3.46
C VAL A 22 24.18 -6.54 -2.51
N LEU A 23 23.19 -7.41 -2.73
CA LEU A 23 23.02 -8.62 -1.90
C LEU A 23 24.18 -9.61 -2.08
N GLU A 24 24.71 -9.72 -3.29
CA GLU A 24 25.88 -10.55 -3.60
C GLU A 24 27.14 -10.01 -2.93
N GLU A 25 27.38 -8.70 -2.96
CA GLU A 25 28.48 -8.04 -2.23
C GLU A 25 28.41 -8.30 -0.72
N LEU A 26 27.20 -8.39 -0.17
CA LEU A 26 26.97 -8.74 1.24
C LEU A 26 27.07 -10.25 1.52
N GLY A 27 27.24 -11.09 0.49
CA GLY A 27 27.25 -12.54 0.62
C GLY A 27 25.89 -13.16 0.95
N ILE A 28 24.80 -12.46 0.65
CA ILE A 28 23.43 -12.84 1.00
C ILE A 28 22.68 -13.29 -0.25
N ASN A 29 22.14 -14.51 -0.22
CA ASN A 29 21.23 -14.96 -1.27
C ASN A 29 19.91 -14.15 -1.23
N PRO A 30 19.39 -13.66 -2.38
CA PRO A 30 18.12 -12.93 -2.45
C PRO A 30 16.94 -13.63 -1.77
N ALA A 31 16.83 -14.95 -1.88
CA ALA A 31 15.78 -15.70 -1.21
C ALA A 31 15.91 -15.66 0.32
N VAL A 32 17.13 -15.59 0.84
CA VAL A 32 17.39 -15.41 2.29
C VAL A 32 16.99 -13.99 2.69
N ALA A 33 17.40 -12.97 1.93
CA ALA A 33 17.05 -11.58 2.21
C ALA A 33 15.54 -11.36 2.29
N ILE A 34 14.77 -11.86 1.30
CA ILE A 34 13.31 -11.78 1.31
C ILE A 34 12.70 -12.52 2.51
N ARG A 35 13.22 -13.70 2.86
CA ARG A 35 12.77 -14.43 4.06
C ARG A 35 13.05 -13.64 5.34
N MET A 36 14.20 -12.98 5.44
CA MET A 36 14.55 -12.15 6.59
C MET A 36 13.62 -10.94 6.70
N PHE A 37 13.35 -10.27 5.57
CA PHE A 37 12.38 -9.17 5.51
C PHE A 37 11.00 -9.61 6.04
N LEU A 38 10.43 -10.70 5.50
CA LEU A 38 9.13 -11.22 5.94
C LEU A 38 9.13 -11.64 7.41
N ARG A 39 10.26 -12.16 7.90
CA ARG A 39 10.41 -12.51 9.33
C ARG A 39 10.38 -11.27 10.21
N GLN A 40 11.06 -10.19 9.81
CA GLN A 40 11.03 -8.92 10.55
C GLN A 40 9.64 -8.30 10.56
N VAL A 41 8.93 -8.32 9.42
CA VAL A 41 7.52 -7.90 9.34
C VAL A 41 6.66 -8.70 10.32
N LYS A 42 6.84 -10.02 10.37
CA LYS A 42 6.09 -10.90 11.28
C LYS A 42 6.38 -10.62 12.75
N ILE A 43 7.65 -10.43 13.12
CA ILE A 43 8.07 -10.23 14.51
C ILE A 43 7.60 -8.86 15.02
N ASN A 44 7.84 -7.80 14.25
CA ASN A 44 7.61 -6.43 14.69
C ASN A 44 6.20 -5.93 14.36
N ARG A 45 5.43 -6.69 13.56
CA ARG A 45 4.11 -6.29 13.02
C ARG A 45 4.15 -4.93 12.33
N ALA A 46 5.29 -4.60 11.73
CA ALA A 46 5.58 -3.31 11.11
C ALA A 46 6.56 -3.51 9.94
N ILE A 47 6.60 -2.53 9.04
CA ILE A 47 7.57 -2.50 7.95
C ILE A 47 8.99 -2.27 8.53
N PRO A 48 9.98 -3.12 8.22
CA PRO A 48 11.30 -3.10 8.85
C PRO A 48 12.27 -2.10 8.19
N PHE A 49 11.77 -0.93 7.79
CA PHE A 49 12.56 0.20 7.35
C PHE A 49 11.78 1.48 7.61
N ASN A 50 12.49 2.59 7.83
CA ASN A 50 11.85 3.85 8.12
C ASN A 50 11.28 4.44 6.82
N ILE A 51 9.97 4.66 6.77
CA ILE A 51 9.33 5.27 5.61
C ILE A 51 9.50 6.79 5.73
N GLN A 52 10.45 7.35 4.98
CA GLN A 52 10.62 8.80 4.89
C GLN A 52 9.60 9.40 3.93
N THR A 53 9.11 10.61 4.23
CA THR A 53 7.99 11.27 3.55
C THR A 53 8.16 11.40 2.03
N GLU A 54 9.41 11.45 1.56
CA GLU A 54 9.78 11.54 0.15
C GLU A 54 9.44 10.26 -0.65
N ASN A 55 9.41 9.10 0.01
CA ASN A 55 9.10 7.81 -0.60
C ASN A 55 7.60 7.47 -0.59
N ILE A 56 6.77 8.27 0.10
CA ILE A 56 5.35 7.94 0.27
C ILE A 56 4.60 8.09 -1.05
N ASN A 57 5.00 8.97 -1.96
CA ASN A 57 4.37 9.08 -3.28
C ASN A 57 4.49 7.79 -4.11
N GLN A 58 5.53 6.98 -3.89
CA GLN A 58 5.66 5.65 -4.52
C GLN A 58 4.83 4.58 -3.79
N ILE A 59 4.65 4.70 -2.47
CA ILE A 59 3.90 3.73 -1.64
C ILE A 59 2.38 4.00 -1.65
N GLN A 60 1.93 5.23 -1.89
CA GLN A 60 0.51 5.63 -1.86
C GLN A 60 -0.34 4.93 -2.91
N GLY A 61 0.24 4.44 -4.01
CA GLY A 61 -0.44 3.56 -4.96
C GLY A 61 -0.86 2.21 -4.35
N PHE A 62 -0.28 1.81 -3.22
CA PHE A 62 -0.53 0.53 -2.54
C PHE A 62 -1.59 0.64 -1.42
N ASN A 63 -1.65 1.77 -0.71
CA ASN A 63 -2.52 1.94 0.47
C ASN A 63 -3.82 2.75 0.22
N SER A 64 -3.89 3.53 -0.86
CA SER A 64 -5.04 4.43 -1.12
C SER A 64 -6.36 3.71 -1.36
N ALA A 65 -6.34 2.44 -1.80
CA ALA A 65 -7.54 1.62 -1.91
C ALA A 65 -8.20 1.30 -0.55
N LEU A 66 -7.44 1.36 0.55
CA LEU A 66 -7.94 1.07 1.91
C LEU A 66 -8.27 2.34 2.71
N MET A 67 -7.88 3.52 2.22
CA MET A 67 -8.12 4.81 2.90
C MET A 67 -9.37 5.56 2.44
N ASN A 68 -9.95 5.19 1.30
CA ASN A 68 -11.15 5.86 0.76
C ASN A 68 -12.47 5.28 1.29
N MET A 69 -12.46 4.42 2.31
CA MET A 69 -13.68 4.09 3.02
C MET A 69 -13.98 5.21 4.03
N PRO A 70 -15.06 5.99 3.86
CA PRO A 70 -15.41 7.02 4.82
C PRO A 70 -15.60 6.37 6.20
N LYS A 71 -14.91 6.89 7.22
CA LYS A 71 -15.12 6.47 8.60
C LYS A 71 -16.51 6.95 9.02
N GLY A 72 -17.32 6.04 9.56
CA GLY A 72 -18.76 6.20 9.78
C GLY A 72 -19.20 7.28 10.78
N ASP A 73 -18.33 8.19 11.17
CA ASP A 73 -18.58 9.21 12.19
C ASP A 73 -18.77 10.62 11.59
N ASP A 74 -18.44 10.82 10.30
CA ASP A 74 -18.54 12.13 9.62
C ASP A 74 -19.83 12.33 8.81
N ILE A 75 -20.74 11.36 8.80
CA ILE A 75 -22.08 11.52 8.18
C ILE A 75 -23.02 12.29 9.12
N LEU A 76 -22.71 13.56 9.35
CA LEU A 76 -23.68 14.52 9.87
C LEU A 76 -24.74 14.73 8.78
N PHE A 77 -25.86 14.02 8.91
CA PHE A 77 -27.08 14.26 8.14
C PHE A 77 -27.67 15.60 8.58
N GLU A 78 -27.27 16.70 7.94
CA GLU A 78 -27.96 17.97 8.06
C GLU A 78 -28.88 18.17 6.85
N HIS A 79 -30.16 17.88 7.09
CA HIS A 79 -31.40 18.32 6.45
C HIS A 79 -31.50 18.31 4.91
N ILE A 80 -32.20 17.28 4.43
CA ILE A 80 -33.12 17.40 3.29
C ILE A 80 -34.37 18.17 3.79
N GLU A 81 -34.99 18.97 2.90
CA GLU A 81 -36.26 19.74 3.03
C GLU A 81 -36.01 21.25 3.25
N GLN A 82 -36.46 22.22 2.44
CA GLN A 82 -37.45 22.36 1.36
C GLN A 82 -36.83 23.38 0.36
N ASP A 83 -36.92 23.22 -0.95
CA ASP A 83 -37.97 23.90 -1.72
C ASP A 83 -38.18 23.19 -3.07
N ALA A 84 -38.99 22.14 -3.03
CA ALA A 84 -39.84 21.82 -4.17
C ALA A 84 -41.11 22.67 -4.06
N ARG A 85 -41.11 23.92 -4.56
CA ARG A 85 -42.34 24.59 -5.05
C ARG A 85 -42.11 25.96 -5.71
N SER A 86 -42.02 25.92 -7.05
CA SER A 86 -42.68 26.81 -8.03
C SER A 86 -41.86 26.67 -9.32
N GLU A 87 -42.18 25.73 -10.21
CA GLU A 87 -43.21 25.92 -11.23
C GLU A 87 -43.30 27.37 -11.75
N ASN A 88 -42.67 27.56 -12.91
CA ASN A 88 -43.35 27.85 -14.17
C ASN A 88 -43.21 29.28 -14.76
N TRP A 89 -43.13 29.29 -16.10
CA TRP A 89 -43.40 30.34 -17.10
C TRP A 89 -42.33 31.39 -17.48
N ASP A 90 -41.96 31.30 -18.78
CA ASP A 90 -41.68 32.36 -19.76
C ASP A 90 -40.37 33.19 -19.64
N SER A 91 -39.64 33.51 -20.72
CA SER A 91 -39.86 33.43 -22.18
C SER A 91 -38.52 33.25 -22.92
#